data_AF-A0A2D9GF94-F1
#
_entry.id   AF-A0A2D9GF94-F1
#
_cell.length_a   1.000
_cell.length_b   1.000
_cell.length_c   1.000
_cell.angle_alpha   90.00
_cell.angle_beta   90.00
_cell.angle_gamma   90.00
#
_symmetry.space_group_name_H-M   'P 1'
#
loop_
_entity.id
_entity.type
_entity.pdbx_description
1 polymer ?
#
loop_
_entity_poly.entity_id
_entity_poly.type
_entity_poly.pdbx_seq_one_letter_code
_entity_poly.pdbx_strand_id
1 'polypeptide(L)'
;MSIWRKYNGALIPTTPPHIEVNTDNITQKLKDEKAFFARWTSDFDQEEKSEFWYVICDKKMSLSGYSRNTRSKINRGNKKLYVKKISKTFIIENAYNVYKKAFKRYEAISSPKRKEVFKNSLKNLEGTWDFWAVFLKENNQIVGYSQNKIIDNYCDYSTIKFDPDFLKFYSSYVLYFQMNQYYLNQNSFKYVNIGARSLLHKTNTQQYLIEKFNFRKAYCNLHLEYRSSLKIIVKILYRCKYLFKFLKWNFLFNKIYGLLLHEEIKRTFSLRLLKNIKPVIVIGAARSGTHLIASTIRENIDCIYLNEINDLWKKRFPFLTLDEIEKDKITQSKLIKIRKDFSNLLKNKEFHPFLLEKTASNCLRLDLVQKVFPNAKFIHILRDGRDVAVSTRKKYFGDIRKISSQDTSTISSKNRFINFFEEISHKIRNGLTPLMFISNSIRYLRMSLVILGFKKRDFWGPRFKGYRKLYKSISLIELASEQWRYSVLSILEFIKKNPENTILTIKYEDLVKDPDKQILKIINFILENNISTHKSVNHNIQTRGFKNWKDVLTTKEVRIVEKRIYSLLKDLKYE
;
A
#
# COMPACT_ATOMS: atom_id res chain seq x y z
N MET A 1 -12.35 -31.79 0.41
CA MET A 1 -12.17 -31.13 -0.91
C MET A 1 -11.05 -30.10 -0.82
N SER A 2 -10.22 -29.95 -1.85
CA SER A 2 -9.18 -28.90 -1.87
C SER A 2 -9.82 -27.49 -1.88
N ILE A 3 -9.33 -26.61 -1.01
CA ILE A 3 -9.75 -25.20 -0.89
C ILE A 3 -9.32 -24.38 -2.13
N TRP A 4 -8.41 -24.93 -2.94
CA TRP A 4 -7.87 -24.29 -4.14
C TRP A 4 -8.13 -25.16 -5.37
N ARG A 5 -8.47 -24.52 -6.50
CA ARG A 5 -8.59 -25.19 -7.79
C ARG A 5 -7.76 -24.49 -8.84
N LYS A 6 -7.26 -25.26 -9.81
CA LYS A 6 -6.60 -24.73 -10.99
C LYS A 6 -7.64 -24.27 -12.02
N TYR A 7 -7.53 -23.01 -12.45
CA TYR A 7 -8.39 -22.41 -13.45
C TYR A 7 -7.58 -21.53 -14.39
N ASN A 8 -7.56 -21.87 -15.68
CA ASN A 8 -6.79 -21.14 -16.71
C ASN A 8 -5.31 -20.92 -16.35
N GLY A 9 -4.68 -21.91 -15.69
CA GLY A 9 -3.29 -21.84 -15.26
C GLY A 9 -3.05 -21.04 -13.97
N ALA A 10 -4.09 -20.51 -13.33
CA ALA A 10 -4.02 -19.87 -12.02
C ALA A 10 -4.61 -20.78 -10.93
N LEU A 11 -4.12 -20.66 -9.70
CA LEU A 11 -4.83 -21.18 -8.52
C LEU A 11 -5.81 -20.14 -8.02
N ILE A 12 -7.07 -20.55 -7.85
CA ILE A 12 -8.13 -19.72 -7.28
C ILE A 12 -8.86 -20.49 -6.17
N PRO A 13 -9.35 -19.81 -5.12
CA PRO A 13 -10.14 -20.45 -4.07
C PRO A 13 -11.43 -21.08 -4.62
N THR A 14 -11.87 -22.15 -3.96
CA THR A 14 -13.19 -22.78 -4.18
C THR A 14 -14.25 -22.29 -3.21
N THR A 15 -13.83 -21.56 -2.16
CA THR A 15 -14.69 -20.99 -1.13
C THR A 15 -15.44 -19.73 -1.60
N PRO A 16 -16.59 -19.41 -0.99
CA PRO A 16 -17.26 -18.13 -1.16
C PRO A 16 -16.33 -16.95 -0.83
N PRO A 17 -16.52 -15.78 -1.47
CA PRO A 17 -15.62 -14.64 -1.26
C PRO A 17 -15.71 -14.02 0.14
N HIS A 18 -16.77 -14.28 0.90
CA HIS A 18 -16.90 -13.84 2.30
C HIS A 18 -16.17 -14.73 3.31
N ILE A 19 -15.58 -15.84 2.85
CA ILE A 19 -14.77 -16.74 3.69
C ILE A 19 -13.30 -16.46 3.37
N GLU A 20 -12.55 -16.04 4.39
CA GLU A 20 -11.11 -15.84 4.26
C GLU A 20 -10.40 -17.15 3.96
N VAL A 21 -9.40 -17.08 3.08
CA VAL A 21 -8.74 -18.27 2.54
C VAL A 21 -7.40 -18.45 3.21
N ASN A 22 -7.10 -19.66 3.69
CA ASN A 22 -5.75 -19.99 4.14
C ASN A 22 -4.76 -19.97 2.95
N THR A 23 -3.76 -19.10 3.08
CA THR A 23 -2.69 -18.87 2.10
C THR A 23 -1.32 -19.45 2.50
N ASP A 24 -1.27 -20.24 3.58
CA ASP A 24 -0.04 -20.85 4.06
C ASP A 24 0.56 -21.74 2.96
N ASN A 25 1.87 -21.61 2.78
CA ASN A 25 2.64 -22.34 1.78
C ASN A 25 2.12 -22.20 0.33
N ILE A 26 1.41 -21.11 -0.01
CA ILE A 26 0.86 -20.91 -1.35
C ILE A 26 1.93 -20.98 -2.45
N THR A 27 3.16 -20.52 -2.17
CA THR A 27 4.29 -20.62 -3.10
C THR A 27 4.66 -22.07 -3.43
N GLN A 28 4.54 -22.97 -2.45
CA GLN A 28 4.79 -24.40 -2.65
C GLN A 28 3.63 -25.03 -3.44
N LYS A 29 2.38 -24.73 -3.06
CA LYS A 29 1.18 -25.18 -3.80
C LYS A 29 1.22 -24.80 -5.28
N LEU A 30 1.75 -23.61 -5.61
CA LEU A 30 1.93 -23.20 -7.01
C LEU A 30 2.86 -24.12 -7.80
N LYS A 31 3.91 -24.65 -7.16
CA LYS A 31 4.82 -25.61 -7.79
C LYS A 31 4.13 -26.96 -7.96
N ASP A 32 3.51 -27.45 -6.90
CA ASP A 32 2.87 -28.78 -6.87
C ASP A 32 1.76 -28.89 -7.91
N GLU A 33 0.92 -27.86 -8.00
CA GLU A 33 -0.21 -27.78 -8.95
C GLU A 33 0.21 -27.31 -10.36
N LYS A 34 1.50 -27.10 -10.59
CA LYS A 34 2.07 -26.56 -11.85
C LYS A 34 1.30 -25.32 -12.33
N ALA A 35 1.01 -24.39 -11.41
CA ALA A 35 0.27 -23.17 -11.68
C ALA A 35 1.20 -21.96 -11.81
N PHE A 36 0.80 -21.00 -12.64
CA PHE A 36 1.60 -19.81 -12.93
C PHE A 36 1.56 -18.79 -11.78
N PHE A 37 0.38 -18.61 -11.20
CA PHE A 37 0.14 -17.67 -10.11
C PHE A 37 -1.12 -18.08 -9.33
N ALA A 38 -1.23 -17.60 -8.09
CA ALA A 38 -2.42 -17.73 -7.25
C ALA A 38 -3.12 -16.37 -7.20
N ARG A 39 -4.45 -16.38 -7.14
CA ARG A 39 -5.29 -15.19 -7.02
C ARG A 39 -6.42 -15.44 -6.03
N TRP A 40 -6.54 -14.60 -5.01
CA TRP A 40 -7.62 -14.65 -4.02
C TRP A 40 -8.04 -13.25 -3.60
N THR A 41 -9.08 -13.17 -2.78
CA THR A 41 -9.58 -11.91 -2.22
C THR A 41 -9.66 -12.00 -0.70
N SER A 42 -9.55 -10.85 -0.04
CA SER A 42 -9.81 -10.66 1.39
C SER A 42 -10.68 -9.44 1.61
N ASP A 43 -11.14 -9.24 2.85
CA ASP A 43 -11.88 -8.06 3.30
C ASP A 43 -13.14 -7.84 2.46
N PHE A 44 -13.93 -8.91 2.33
CA PHE A 44 -15.13 -8.92 1.51
C PHE A 44 -16.19 -7.96 2.03
N ASP A 45 -16.76 -7.20 1.09
CA ASP A 45 -17.84 -6.26 1.31
C ASP A 45 -17.51 -5.08 2.23
N GLN A 46 -16.29 -4.56 2.09
CA GLN A 46 -15.85 -3.36 2.78
C GLN A 46 -16.57 -2.08 2.30
N GLU A 47 -16.71 -1.11 3.20
CA GLU A 47 -17.39 0.16 2.94
C GLU A 47 -16.64 1.04 1.93
N GLU A 48 -15.31 1.09 2.01
CA GLU A 48 -14.51 1.90 1.10
C GLU A 48 -14.48 1.30 -0.32
N LYS A 49 -14.75 2.13 -1.32
CA LYS A 49 -14.64 1.72 -2.73
C LYS A 49 -13.21 1.29 -3.07
N SER A 50 -13.09 0.12 -3.68
CA SER A 50 -11.82 -0.42 -4.18
C SER A 50 -11.85 -0.72 -5.68
N GLU A 51 -10.68 -1.01 -6.23
CA GLU A 51 -10.52 -1.38 -7.65
C GLU A 51 -10.92 -2.83 -7.95
N PHE A 52 -11.38 -3.60 -6.98
CA PHE A 52 -11.86 -4.97 -7.20
C PHE A 52 -13.12 -5.25 -6.37
N TRP A 53 -14.09 -5.95 -6.97
CA TRP A 53 -15.35 -6.21 -6.31
C TRP A 53 -16.02 -7.45 -6.89
N TYR A 54 -16.96 -7.99 -6.14
CA TYR A 54 -17.97 -8.93 -6.61
C TYR A 54 -19.28 -8.18 -6.89
N VAL A 55 -20.12 -8.74 -7.76
CA VAL A 55 -21.46 -8.21 -8.00
C VAL A 55 -22.45 -9.15 -7.34
N ILE A 56 -23.16 -8.63 -6.33
CA ILE A 56 -24.05 -9.43 -5.48
C ILE A 56 -25.43 -8.82 -5.36
N CYS A 57 -26.42 -9.63 -4.99
CA CYS A 57 -27.71 -9.15 -4.50
C CYS A 57 -27.99 -9.82 -3.16
N ASP A 58 -28.22 -9.00 -2.16
CA ASP A 58 -28.44 -9.35 -0.76
C ASP A 58 -29.77 -8.79 -0.23
N LYS A 59 -30.55 -8.14 -1.11
CA LYS A 59 -31.83 -7.53 -0.75
C LYS A 59 -32.99 -8.47 -1.00
N LYS A 60 -33.80 -8.68 0.05
CA LYS A 60 -35.13 -9.27 -0.08
C LYS A 60 -36.05 -8.26 -0.74
N MET A 61 -36.66 -8.63 -1.86
CA MET A 61 -37.46 -7.72 -2.67
C MET A 61 -38.67 -8.45 -3.22
N SER A 62 -39.85 -7.84 -3.11
CA SER A 62 -41.01 -8.28 -3.88
C SER A 62 -41.04 -7.57 -5.24
N LEU A 63 -42.04 -7.88 -6.08
CA LEU A 63 -42.19 -7.25 -7.38
C LEU A 63 -42.22 -5.72 -7.29
N SER A 64 -42.84 -5.14 -6.25
CA SER A 64 -42.96 -3.68 -6.06
C SER A 64 -41.61 -2.98 -5.86
N GLY A 65 -40.58 -3.69 -5.39
CA GLY A 65 -39.25 -3.13 -5.18
C GLY A 65 -38.47 -2.85 -6.48
N TYR A 66 -38.94 -3.34 -7.62
CA TYR A 66 -38.31 -3.07 -8.92
C TYR A 66 -38.89 -1.80 -9.59
N SER A 67 -38.09 -1.18 -10.46
CA SER A 67 -38.55 -0.04 -11.27
C SER A 67 -39.83 -0.36 -12.06
N ARG A 68 -40.66 0.65 -12.36
CA ARG A 68 -41.91 0.47 -13.15
C ARG A 68 -41.64 -0.27 -14.47
N ASN A 69 -40.54 0.07 -15.15
CA ASN A 69 -40.14 -0.60 -16.40
C ASN A 69 -39.74 -2.07 -16.18
N THR A 70 -38.91 -2.36 -15.17
CA THR A 70 -38.53 -3.74 -14.84
C THR A 70 -39.76 -4.59 -14.50
N ARG A 71 -40.66 -4.07 -13.66
CA ARG A 71 -41.93 -4.73 -13.30
C ARG A 71 -42.78 -5.06 -14.52
N SER A 72 -42.93 -4.10 -15.43
CA SER A 72 -43.67 -4.29 -16.69
C SER A 72 -43.09 -5.43 -17.52
N LYS A 73 -41.75 -5.50 -17.67
CA LYS A 73 -41.09 -6.57 -18.42
C LYS A 73 -41.20 -7.93 -17.75
N ILE A 74 -41.09 -8.01 -16.43
CA ILE A 74 -41.33 -9.25 -15.67
C ILE A 74 -42.76 -9.74 -15.93
N ASN A 75 -43.76 -8.87 -15.77
CA ASN A 75 -45.16 -9.23 -15.97
C ASN A 75 -45.46 -9.66 -17.41
N ARG A 76 -44.94 -8.92 -18.41
CA ARG A 76 -45.09 -9.30 -19.83
C ARG A 76 -44.40 -10.62 -20.15
N GLY A 77 -43.23 -10.87 -19.56
CA GLY A 77 -42.53 -12.15 -19.68
C GLY A 77 -43.36 -13.30 -19.07
N ASN A 78 -43.90 -13.12 -17.87
CA ASN A 78 -44.74 -14.11 -17.17
C ASN A 78 -46.03 -14.48 -17.93
N LYS A 79 -46.53 -13.62 -18.83
CA LYS A 79 -47.65 -13.98 -19.71
C LYS A 79 -47.28 -15.06 -20.72
N LYS A 80 -46.04 -15.10 -21.19
CA LYS A 80 -45.57 -16.02 -22.26
C LYS A 80 -44.65 -17.13 -21.76
N LEU A 81 -44.00 -16.91 -20.62
CA LEU A 81 -42.95 -17.77 -20.10
C LEU A 81 -43.29 -18.23 -18.68
N TYR A 82 -42.74 -19.36 -18.29
CA TYR A 82 -42.68 -19.79 -16.89
C TYR A 82 -41.28 -20.32 -16.58
N VAL A 83 -40.92 -20.30 -15.29
CA VAL A 83 -39.60 -20.74 -14.82
C VAL A 83 -39.76 -21.80 -13.77
N LYS A 84 -38.99 -22.88 -13.89
CA LYS A 84 -39.05 -24.03 -12.99
C LYS A 84 -37.65 -24.52 -12.64
N LYS A 85 -37.48 -24.94 -11.38
CA LYS A 85 -36.29 -25.69 -10.94
C LYS A 85 -36.38 -27.12 -11.49
N ILE A 86 -35.30 -27.61 -12.06
CA ILE A 86 -35.26 -28.86 -12.82
C ILE A 86 -34.07 -29.73 -12.39
N SER A 87 -34.08 -31.00 -12.80
CA SER A 87 -33.00 -31.93 -12.49
C SER A 87 -31.76 -31.68 -13.36
N LYS A 88 -30.60 -32.12 -12.85
CA LYS A 88 -29.35 -32.17 -13.60
C LYS A 88 -29.51 -32.97 -14.91
N THR A 89 -30.20 -34.10 -14.84
CA THR A 89 -30.48 -34.99 -15.99
C THR A 89 -31.25 -34.25 -17.09
N PHE A 90 -32.26 -33.47 -16.71
CA PHE A 90 -33.04 -32.69 -17.68
C PHE A 90 -32.18 -31.68 -18.45
N ILE A 91 -31.27 -30.96 -17.79
CA ILE A 91 -30.34 -30.03 -18.46
C ILE A 91 -29.41 -30.77 -19.43
N ILE A 92 -28.88 -31.92 -19.02
CA ILE A 92 -27.96 -32.74 -19.85
C ILE A 92 -28.63 -33.13 -21.17
N GLU A 93 -29.90 -33.48 -21.13
CA GLU A 93 -30.67 -33.95 -22.29
C GLU A 93 -31.19 -32.81 -23.15
N ASN A 94 -31.72 -31.75 -22.54
CA ASN A 94 -32.57 -30.77 -23.24
C ASN A 94 -31.90 -29.41 -23.50
N ALA A 95 -30.86 -29.04 -22.74
CA ALA A 95 -30.34 -27.67 -22.76
C ALA A 95 -29.26 -27.40 -23.84
N TYR A 96 -28.77 -28.42 -24.54
CA TYR A 96 -27.66 -28.25 -25.49
C TYR A 96 -28.02 -27.32 -26.66
N ASN A 97 -29.24 -27.35 -27.16
CA ASN A 97 -29.66 -26.48 -28.27
C ASN A 97 -29.64 -25.00 -27.83
N VAL A 98 -30.19 -24.69 -26.67
CA VAL A 98 -30.14 -23.35 -26.05
C VAL A 98 -28.69 -22.92 -25.81
N TYR A 99 -27.86 -23.83 -25.28
CA TYR A 99 -26.43 -23.59 -25.10
C TYR A 99 -25.75 -23.21 -26.42
N LYS A 100 -25.94 -23.99 -27.49
CA LYS A 100 -25.35 -23.74 -28.81
C LYS A 100 -25.80 -22.39 -29.38
N LYS A 101 -27.10 -22.11 -29.35
CA LYS A 101 -27.66 -20.86 -29.88
C LYS A 101 -27.20 -19.62 -29.12
N ALA A 102 -26.98 -19.71 -27.80
CA ALA A 102 -26.51 -18.58 -26.99
C ALA A 102 -25.17 -17.99 -27.51
N PHE A 103 -24.33 -18.80 -28.16
CA PHE A 103 -23.06 -18.33 -28.74
C PHE A 103 -23.24 -17.45 -29.98
N LYS A 104 -24.41 -17.44 -30.64
CA LYS A 104 -24.69 -16.50 -31.76
C LYS A 104 -24.54 -15.03 -31.35
N ARG A 105 -24.70 -14.72 -30.06
CA ARG A 105 -24.58 -13.36 -29.51
C ARG A 105 -23.20 -13.05 -28.92
N TYR A 106 -22.30 -14.03 -28.82
CA TYR A 106 -20.98 -13.82 -28.25
C TYR A 106 -19.97 -13.43 -29.34
N GLU A 107 -18.89 -12.76 -28.94
CA GLU A 107 -17.82 -12.36 -29.86
C GLU A 107 -17.25 -13.60 -30.60
N ALA A 108 -16.85 -13.41 -31.85
CA ALA A 108 -16.41 -14.46 -32.80
C ALA A 108 -15.31 -15.40 -32.27
N ILE A 109 -14.62 -15.01 -31.20
CA ILE A 109 -13.54 -15.75 -30.55
C ILE A 109 -14.08 -16.91 -29.67
N SER A 110 -15.39 -16.95 -29.38
CA SER A 110 -16.00 -17.99 -28.55
C SER A 110 -16.89 -18.93 -29.37
N SER A 111 -16.55 -20.22 -29.38
CA SER A 111 -17.33 -21.26 -30.04
C SER A 111 -17.98 -22.23 -29.03
N PRO A 112 -19.19 -22.74 -29.32
CA PRO A 112 -19.84 -23.71 -28.45
C PRO A 112 -19.06 -25.02 -28.46
N LYS A 113 -18.93 -25.64 -27.29
CA LYS A 113 -18.39 -27.00 -27.17
C LYS A 113 -19.29 -28.00 -27.91
N ARG A 114 -18.71 -29.12 -28.37
CA ARG A 114 -19.48 -30.27 -28.89
C ARG A 114 -20.44 -30.83 -27.84
N LYS A 115 -21.54 -31.45 -28.28
CA LYS A 115 -22.63 -31.96 -27.43
C LYS A 115 -22.13 -32.87 -26.31
N GLU A 116 -21.28 -33.82 -26.63
CA GLU A 116 -20.76 -34.76 -25.63
C GLU A 116 -19.83 -34.09 -24.61
N VAL A 117 -19.05 -33.10 -25.03
CA VAL A 117 -18.21 -32.31 -24.10
C VAL A 117 -19.07 -31.45 -23.18
N PHE A 118 -20.17 -30.88 -23.69
CA PHE A 118 -21.16 -30.17 -22.87
C PHE A 118 -21.78 -31.09 -21.83
N LYS A 119 -22.29 -32.26 -22.24
CA LYS A 119 -22.88 -33.25 -21.33
C LYS A 119 -21.89 -33.72 -20.27
N ASN A 120 -20.66 -34.06 -20.65
CA ASN A 120 -19.63 -34.51 -19.72
C ASN A 120 -19.25 -33.41 -18.73
N SER A 121 -19.20 -32.14 -19.16
CA SER A 121 -18.94 -31.03 -18.24
C SER A 121 -20.01 -30.84 -17.17
N LEU A 122 -21.26 -31.18 -17.49
CA LEU A 122 -22.37 -31.19 -16.53
C LEU A 122 -22.29 -32.39 -15.60
N LYS A 123 -22.06 -33.60 -16.15
CA LYS A 123 -21.91 -34.83 -15.36
C LYS A 123 -20.84 -34.67 -14.28
N ASN A 124 -19.72 -34.05 -14.62
CA ASN A 124 -18.57 -33.87 -13.74
C ASN A 124 -18.67 -32.64 -12.80
N LEU A 125 -19.83 -32.00 -12.67
CA LEU A 125 -20.02 -30.95 -11.67
C LEU A 125 -19.97 -31.53 -10.26
N GLU A 126 -19.02 -31.06 -9.46
CA GLU A 126 -18.83 -31.39 -8.04
C GLU A 126 -19.57 -30.41 -7.12
N GLY A 127 -20.04 -30.91 -5.97
CA GLY A 127 -20.76 -30.14 -4.95
C GLY A 127 -22.26 -29.99 -5.24
N THR A 128 -22.91 -29.07 -4.53
CA THR A 128 -24.35 -28.85 -4.64
C THR A 128 -24.67 -27.84 -5.73
N TRP A 129 -25.54 -28.24 -6.66
CA TRP A 129 -25.96 -27.41 -7.80
C TRP A 129 -27.47 -27.43 -7.97
N ASP A 130 -28.01 -26.23 -8.17
CA ASP A 130 -29.37 -26.03 -8.60
C ASP A 130 -29.43 -25.72 -10.09
N PHE A 131 -30.44 -26.26 -10.77
CA PHE A 131 -30.68 -26.02 -12.18
C PHE A 131 -32.06 -25.40 -12.37
N TRP A 132 -32.13 -24.37 -13.21
CA TRP A 132 -33.37 -23.68 -13.55
C TRP A 132 -33.54 -23.64 -15.06
N ALA A 133 -34.77 -23.77 -15.53
CA ALA A 133 -35.11 -23.61 -16.93
C ALA A 133 -36.26 -22.61 -17.12
N VAL A 134 -36.18 -21.86 -18.22
CA VAL A 134 -37.22 -20.98 -18.72
C VAL A 134 -37.91 -21.67 -19.87
N PHE A 135 -39.23 -21.76 -19.80
CA PHE A 135 -40.06 -22.45 -20.77
C PHE A 135 -41.02 -21.48 -21.43
N LEU A 136 -41.29 -21.71 -22.72
CA LEU A 136 -42.40 -21.07 -23.41
C LEU A 136 -43.70 -21.78 -23.02
N LYS A 137 -44.73 -21.02 -22.60
CA LYS A 137 -46.01 -21.58 -22.16
C LYS A 137 -46.77 -22.31 -23.27
N GLU A 138 -46.59 -21.87 -24.52
CA GLU A 138 -47.31 -22.39 -25.68
C GLU A 138 -47.01 -23.85 -25.98
N ASN A 139 -45.75 -24.28 -25.85
CA ASN A 139 -45.30 -25.60 -26.28
C ASN A 139 -44.30 -26.27 -25.32
N ASN A 140 -44.10 -25.70 -24.13
CA ASN A 140 -43.12 -26.15 -23.13
C ASN A 140 -41.67 -26.25 -23.65
N GLN A 141 -41.33 -25.50 -24.71
CA GLN A 141 -39.96 -25.45 -25.21
C GLN A 141 -39.05 -24.71 -24.23
N ILE A 142 -37.87 -25.28 -23.95
CA ILE A 142 -36.83 -24.58 -23.19
C ILE A 142 -36.21 -23.45 -24.02
N VAL A 143 -36.23 -22.24 -23.47
CA VAL A 143 -35.72 -21.01 -24.11
C VAL A 143 -34.59 -20.34 -23.32
N GLY A 144 -34.27 -20.89 -22.14
CA GLY A 144 -33.19 -20.41 -21.28
C GLY A 144 -32.94 -21.37 -20.14
N TYR A 145 -31.75 -21.33 -19.54
CA TYR A 145 -31.44 -22.08 -18.34
C TYR A 145 -30.37 -21.40 -17.49
N SER A 146 -30.30 -21.81 -16.22
CA SER A 146 -29.25 -21.43 -15.27
C SER A 146 -28.71 -22.64 -14.51
N GLN A 147 -27.42 -22.59 -14.20
CA GLN A 147 -26.68 -23.51 -13.33
C GLN A 147 -26.13 -22.68 -12.17
N ASN A 148 -26.61 -22.97 -10.97
CA ASN A 148 -26.30 -22.21 -9.77
C ASN A 148 -25.55 -23.09 -8.77
N LYS A 149 -24.36 -22.68 -8.35
CA LYS A 149 -23.60 -23.41 -7.34
C LYS A 149 -24.05 -22.95 -5.95
N ILE A 150 -24.38 -23.89 -5.08
CA ILE A 150 -24.82 -23.64 -3.71
C ILE A 150 -23.70 -24.02 -2.75
N ILE A 151 -23.40 -23.13 -1.81
CA ILE A 151 -22.48 -23.37 -0.69
C ILE A 151 -23.15 -22.74 0.53
N ASP A 152 -23.64 -23.57 1.45
CA ASP A 152 -24.40 -23.15 2.63
C ASP A 152 -25.53 -22.17 2.27
N ASN A 153 -25.55 -20.97 2.85
CA ASN A 153 -26.52 -19.91 2.58
C ASN A 153 -26.07 -18.92 1.48
N TYR A 154 -25.18 -19.34 0.58
CA TYR A 154 -24.67 -18.57 -0.54
C TYR A 154 -24.93 -19.27 -1.87
N CYS A 155 -25.27 -18.49 -2.91
CA CYS A 155 -25.52 -19.01 -4.25
C CYS A 155 -24.72 -18.22 -5.30
N ASP A 156 -23.91 -18.94 -6.09
CA ASP A 156 -23.22 -18.39 -7.26
C ASP A 156 -24.02 -18.70 -8.52
N TYR A 157 -24.50 -17.66 -9.20
CA TYR A 157 -25.14 -17.74 -10.52
C TYR A 157 -24.07 -18.03 -11.59
N SER A 158 -23.58 -19.27 -11.59
CA SER A 158 -22.34 -19.63 -12.28
C SER A 158 -22.47 -19.63 -13.80
N THR A 159 -23.54 -20.22 -14.35
CA THR A 159 -23.74 -20.26 -15.81
C THR A 159 -25.19 -20.01 -16.16
N ILE A 160 -25.44 -18.99 -16.99
CA ILE A 160 -26.77 -18.66 -17.50
C ILE A 160 -26.71 -18.55 -19.01
N LYS A 161 -27.64 -19.20 -19.71
CA LYS A 161 -27.76 -19.16 -21.18
C LYS A 161 -29.21 -18.93 -21.59
N PHE A 162 -29.38 -18.13 -22.64
CA PHE A 162 -30.67 -17.85 -23.24
C PHE A 162 -30.61 -18.11 -24.74
N ASP A 163 -31.69 -18.63 -25.30
CA ASP A 163 -31.89 -18.64 -26.73
C ASP A 163 -32.13 -17.19 -27.20
N PRO A 164 -31.26 -16.63 -28.07
CA PRO A 164 -31.39 -15.27 -28.58
C PRO A 164 -32.76 -14.95 -29.17
N ASP A 165 -33.39 -15.92 -29.82
CA ASP A 165 -34.63 -15.76 -30.58
C ASP A 165 -35.82 -15.40 -29.65
N PHE A 166 -35.71 -15.75 -28.37
CA PHE A 166 -36.75 -15.60 -27.35
C PHE A 166 -36.47 -14.48 -26.34
N LEU A 167 -35.34 -13.76 -26.47
CA LEU A 167 -35.03 -12.64 -25.57
C LEU A 167 -36.06 -11.50 -25.66
N LYS A 168 -36.75 -11.36 -26.81
CA LYS A 168 -37.89 -10.44 -27.00
C LYS A 168 -39.05 -10.69 -26.03
N PHE A 169 -39.15 -11.89 -25.46
CA PHE A 169 -40.14 -12.25 -24.44
C PHE A 169 -39.64 -12.04 -23.01
N TYR A 170 -38.51 -11.34 -22.83
CA TYR A 170 -37.95 -11.01 -21.52
C TYR A 170 -37.58 -12.24 -20.68
N SER A 171 -37.10 -13.32 -21.31
CA SER A 171 -36.70 -14.56 -20.63
C SER A 171 -35.67 -14.35 -19.51
N SER A 172 -34.74 -13.41 -19.70
CA SER A 172 -33.80 -13.03 -18.63
C SER A 172 -34.49 -12.38 -17.44
N TYR A 173 -35.52 -11.56 -17.65
CA TYR A 173 -36.20 -10.88 -16.55
C TYR A 173 -36.93 -11.86 -15.65
N VAL A 174 -37.67 -12.79 -16.27
CA VAL A 174 -38.43 -13.80 -15.53
C VAL A 174 -37.49 -14.73 -14.77
N LEU A 175 -36.39 -15.16 -15.38
CA LEU A 175 -35.42 -16.05 -14.73
C LEU A 175 -34.76 -15.40 -13.51
N TYR A 176 -34.20 -14.19 -13.64
CA TYR A 176 -33.55 -13.52 -12.51
C TYR A 176 -34.52 -13.17 -11.40
N PHE A 177 -35.74 -12.73 -11.74
CA PHE A 177 -36.77 -12.49 -10.75
C PHE A 177 -37.09 -13.77 -9.96
N GLN A 178 -37.39 -14.87 -10.65
CA GLN A 178 -37.74 -16.13 -10.00
C GLN A 178 -36.61 -16.68 -9.12
N MET A 179 -35.35 -16.62 -9.61
CA MET A 179 -34.20 -17.07 -8.82
C MET A 179 -33.99 -16.17 -7.59
N ASN A 180 -34.11 -14.84 -7.71
CA ASN A 180 -33.99 -13.94 -6.56
C ASN A 180 -35.10 -14.19 -5.53
N GLN A 181 -36.35 -14.41 -5.97
CA GLN A 181 -37.45 -14.78 -5.08
C GLN A 181 -37.12 -16.07 -4.32
N TYR A 182 -36.60 -17.09 -5.01
CA TYR A 182 -36.28 -18.37 -4.41
C TYR A 182 -35.12 -18.25 -3.41
N TYR A 183 -33.96 -17.76 -3.83
CA TYR A 183 -32.78 -17.76 -2.96
C TYR A 183 -32.89 -16.74 -1.82
N LEU A 184 -33.28 -15.50 -2.13
CA LEU A 184 -33.23 -14.41 -1.14
C LEU A 184 -34.49 -14.36 -0.28
N ASN A 185 -35.68 -14.50 -0.87
CA ASN A 185 -36.93 -14.34 -0.09
C ASN A 185 -37.36 -15.64 0.57
N GLN A 186 -37.47 -16.74 -0.19
CA GLN A 186 -37.99 -18.01 0.31
C GLN A 186 -36.97 -18.74 1.18
N ASN A 187 -35.71 -18.81 0.74
CA ASN A 187 -34.66 -19.58 1.44
C ASN A 187 -33.70 -18.71 2.27
N SER A 188 -33.89 -17.39 2.32
CA SER A 188 -33.10 -16.46 3.13
C SER A 188 -31.57 -16.59 2.97
N PHE A 189 -31.10 -16.81 1.75
CA PHE A 189 -29.68 -16.82 1.44
C PHE A 189 -29.06 -15.46 1.80
N LYS A 190 -27.82 -15.47 2.30
CA LYS A 190 -27.07 -14.25 2.68
C LYS A 190 -26.96 -13.30 1.50
N TYR A 191 -26.63 -13.85 0.33
CA TYR A 191 -26.64 -13.15 -0.95
C TYR A 191 -26.51 -14.13 -2.12
N VAL A 192 -26.86 -13.65 -3.30
CA VAL A 192 -26.54 -14.29 -4.58
C VAL A 192 -25.40 -13.52 -5.26
N ASN A 193 -24.49 -14.23 -5.93
CA ASN A 193 -23.31 -13.68 -6.59
C ASN A 193 -23.32 -13.99 -8.09
N ILE A 194 -22.91 -13.04 -8.94
CA ILE A 194 -22.74 -13.24 -10.40
C ILE A 194 -21.25 -13.17 -10.82
N GLY A 195 -20.35 -13.25 -9.84
CA GLY A 195 -18.90 -13.28 -10.03
C GLY A 195 -18.19 -11.95 -9.79
N ALA A 196 -16.86 -12.01 -9.87
CA ALA A 196 -15.97 -10.86 -9.68
C ALA A 196 -15.98 -9.89 -10.89
N ARG A 197 -15.47 -8.68 -10.68
CA ARG A 197 -15.25 -7.66 -11.71
C ARG A 197 -14.63 -8.26 -12.97
N SER A 198 -15.29 -8.08 -14.11
CA SER A 198 -14.74 -8.47 -15.41
C SER A 198 -13.66 -7.48 -15.87
N LEU A 199 -12.46 -7.97 -16.20
CA LEU A 199 -11.32 -7.12 -16.59
C LEU A 199 -11.06 -7.07 -18.10
N LEU A 200 -11.19 -8.20 -18.80
CA LEU A 200 -10.87 -8.31 -20.22
C LEU A 200 -12.07 -8.01 -21.14
N HIS A 201 -13.26 -8.44 -20.73
CA HIS A 201 -14.50 -8.23 -21.46
C HIS A 201 -15.41 -7.34 -20.63
N LYS A 202 -16.08 -6.37 -21.26
CA LYS A 202 -17.22 -5.71 -20.63
C LYS A 202 -18.37 -6.72 -20.65
N THR A 203 -18.66 -7.34 -19.52
CA THR A 203 -19.85 -8.19 -19.40
C THR A 203 -21.06 -7.29 -19.19
N ASN A 204 -21.85 -7.07 -20.24
CA ASN A 204 -23.09 -6.30 -20.13
C ASN A 204 -24.04 -6.90 -19.06
N THR A 205 -23.89 -8.17 -18.71
CA THR A 205 -24.67 -8.85 -17.66
C THR A 205 -24.52 -8.22 -16.27
N GLN A 206 -23.30 -7.93 -15.81
CA GLN A 206 -23.10 -7.38 -14.45
C GLN A 206 -23.75 -6.01 -14.33
N GLN A 207 -23.53 -5.14 -15.33
CA GLN A 207 -24.14 -3.81 -15.39
C GLN A 207 -25.67 -3.91 -15.51
N TYR A 208 -26.17 -4.81 -16.36
CA TYR A 208 -27.61 -5.07 -16.51
C TYR A 208 -28.27 -5.48 -15.19
N LEU A 209 -27.64 -6.35 -14.40
CA LEU A 209 -28.18 -6.78 -13.11
C LEU A 209 -28.15 -5.68 -12.05
N ILE A 210 -27.11 -4.85 -12.04
CA ILE A 210 -27.03 -3.68 -11.17
C ILE A 210 -28.19 -2.72 -11.47
N GLU A 211 -28.40 -2.40 -12.75
CA GLU A 211 -29.43 -1.44 -13.16
C GLU A 211 -30.86 -1.94 -13.07
N LYS A 212 -31.11 -3.22 -13.40
CA LYS A 212 -32.47 -3.74 -13.55
C LYS A 212 -32.93 -4.56 -12.35
N PHE A 213 -32.00 -5.16 -11.62
CA PHE A 213 -32.28 -6.09 -10.52
C PHE A 213 -31.71 -5.64 -9.17
N ASN A 214 -31.21 -4.40 -9.07
CA ASN A 214 -30.66 -3.80 -7.85
C ASN A 214 -29.50 -4.59 -7.23
N PHE A 215 -28.73 -5.30 -8.05
CA PHE A 215 -27.45 -5.84 -7.61
C PHE A 215 -26.50 -4.68 -7.27
N ARG A 216 -25.56 -4.93 -6.36
CA ARG A 216 -24.56 -3.96 -5.94
C ARG A 216 -23.16 -4.54 -6.03
N LYS A 217 -22.17 -3.65 -5.94
CA LYS A 217 -20.76 -4.02 -5.83
C LYS A 217 -20.45 -4.30 -4.36
N ALA A 218 -19.93 -5.48 -4.07
CA ALA A 218 -19.29 -5.81 -2.80
C ALA A 218 -17.77 -5.69 -2.98
N TYR A 219 -17.20 -4.60 -2.48
CA TYR A 219 -15.79 -4.28 -2.67
C TYR A 219 -14.90 -5.21 -1.84
N CYS A 220 -13.71 -5.52 -2.35
CA CYS A 220 -12.76 -6.38 -1.66
C CYS A 220 -11.32 -6.07 -2.07
N ASN A 221 -10.36 -6.69 -1.39
CA ASN A 221 -8.94 -6.59 -1.72
C ASN A 221 -8.54 -7.75 -2.63
N LEU A 222 -7.80 -7.46 -3.71
CA LEU A 222 -7.30 -8.47 -4.63
C LEU A 222 -5.84 -8.79 -4.32
N HIS A 223 -5.56 -10.08 -4.13
CA HIS A 223 -4.22 -10.60 -3.92
C HIS A 223 -3.75 -11.44 -5.11
N LEU A 224 -2.44 -11.39 -5.37
CA LEU A 224 -1.78 -12.24 -6.37
C LEU A 224 -0.46 -12.72 -5.80
N GLU A 225 -0.14 -14.00 -6.00
CA GLU A 225 1.19 -14.53 -5.76
C GLU A 225 1.69 -15.23 -7.01
N TYR A 226 2.91 -14.91 -7.45
CA TYR A 226 3.46 -15.43 -8.69
C TYR A 226 4.51 -16.49 -8.40
N ARG A 227 4.63 -17.49 -9.27
CA ARG A 227 5.84 -18.32 -9.32
C ARG A 227 7.06 -17.43 -9.58
N SER A 228 8.20 -17.71 -8.94
CA SER A 228 9.36 -16.81 -8.91
C SER A 228 9.84 -16.35 -10.30
N SER A 229 9.88 -17.24 -11.29
CA SER A 229 10.24 -16.90 -12.67
C SER A 229 9.24 -15.93 -13.32
N LEU A 230 7.94 -16.19 -13.16
CA LEU A 230 6.89 -15.35 -13.72
C LEU A 230 6.83 -13.97 -13.07
N LYS A 231 7.18 -13.86 -11.78
CA LYS A 231 7.26 -12.58 -11.06
C LYS A 231 8.18 -11.58 -11.76
N ILE A 232 9.32 -12.06 -12.27
CA ILE A 232 10.29 -11.23 -12.99
C ILE A 232 9.71 -10.81 -14.36
N ILE A 233 9.14 -11.77 -15.09
CA ILE A 233 8.53 -11.53 -16.40
C ILE A 233 7.40 -10.48 -16.29
N VAL A 234 6.46 -10.66 -15.36
CA VAL A 234 5.36 -9.72 -15.12
C VAL A 234 5.89 -8.33 -14.76
N LYS A 235 6.95 -8.22 -13.95
CA LYS A 235 7.56 -6.94 -13.59
C LYS A 235 8.14 -6.19 -14.80
N ILE A 236 8.67 -6.93 -15.79
CA ILE A 236 9.17 -6.38 -17.05
C ILE A 236 7.99 -5.96 -17.92
N LEU A 237 7.08 -6.89 -18.22
CA LEU A 237 5.94 -6.66 -19.11
C LEU A 237 5.00 -5.56 -18.62
N TYR A 238 4.85 -5.40 -17.31
CA TYR A 238 4.02 -4.34 -16.72
C TYR A 238 4.46 -2.93 -17.14
N ARG A 239 5.75 -2.70 -17.39
CA ARG A 239 6.28 -1.39 -17.82
C ARG A 239 5.76 -0.98 -19.19
N CYS A 240 5.53 -1.96 -20.05
CA CYS A 240 5.04 -1.79 -21.42
C CYS A 240 3.59 -2.30 -21.57
N LYS A 241 2.81 -2.38 -20.49
CA LYS A 241 1.45 -2.95 -20.50
C LYS A 241 0.51 -2.32 -21.54
N TYR A 242 0.72 -1.05 -21.89
CA TYR A 242 -0.12 -0.34 -22.86
C TYR A 242 0.07 -0.87 -24.28
N LEU A 243 1.22 -1.45 -24.63
CA LEU A 243 1.41 -2.12 -25.92
C LEU A 243 0.44 -3.30 -26.08
N PHE A 244 0.25 -4.08 -25.01
CA PHE A 244 -0.68 -5.22 -25.00
C PHE A 244 -2.16 -4.81 -25.10
N LYS A 245 -2.50 -3.55 -24.79
CA LYS A 245 -3.86 -3.03 -24.97
C LYS A 245 -4.25 -3.00 -26.46
N PHE A 246 -3.30 -2.79 -27.36
CA PHE A 246 -3.51 -2.72 -28.81
C PHE A 246 -3.45 -4.11 -29.48
N LEU A 247 -2.91 -5.11 -28.79
CA LEU A 247 -2.74 -6.48 -29.30
C LEU A 247 -3.82 -7.47 -28.82
N LYS A 248 -5.01 -6.98 -28.47
CA LYS A 248 -6.10 -7.80 -27.91
C LYS A 248 -6.66 -8.86 -28.87
N TRP A 249 -6.40 -8.71 -30.17
CA TRP A 249 -6.79 -9.65 -31.21
C TRP A 249 -6.09 -11.01 -31.07
N ASN A 250 -4.88 -11.03 -30.50
CA ASN A 250 -4.16 -12.26 -30.23
C ASN A 250 -4.55 -12.82 -28.84
N PHE A 251 -4.97 -14.09 -28.81
CA PHE A 251 -5.44 -14.77 -27.60
C PHE A 251 -4.42 -14.76 -26.44
N LEU A 252 -3.14 -14.98 -26.75
CA LEU A 252 -2.08 -15.02 -25.74
C LEU A 252 -1.81 -13.62 -25.18
N PHE A 253 -1.70 -12.61 -26.04
CA PHE A 253 -1.49 -11.23 -25.61
C PHE A 253 -2.67 -10.68 -24.82
N ASN A 254 -3.90 -11.06 -25.15
CA ASN A 254 -5.08 -10.68 -24.38
C ASN A 254 -5.05 -11.29 -22.96
N LYS A 255 -4.63 -12.55 -22.81
CA LYS A 255 -4.42 -13.16 -21.48
C LYS A 255 -3.32 -12.46 -20.68
N ILE A 256 -2.20 -12.13 -21.32
CA ILE A 256 -1.11 -11.36 -20.70
C ILE A 256 -1.63 -10.01 -20.24
N TYR A 257 -2.36 -9.29 -21.09
CA TYR A 257 -2.96 -8.00 -20.72
C TYR A 257 -3.87 -8.13 -19.50
N GLY A 258 -4.69 -9.19 -19.44
CA GLY A 258 -5.54 -9.49 -18.29
C GLY A 258 -4.73 -9.69 -17.02
N LEU A 259 -3.62 -10.43 -17.08
CA LEU A 259 -2.70 -10.59 -15.94
C LEU A 259 -2.09 -9.25 -15.50
N LEU A 260 -1.71 -8.40 -16.43
CA LEU A 260 -1.16 -7.06 -16.15
C LEU A 260 -2.20 -6.12 -15.52
N LEU A 261 -3.49 -6.24 -15.87
CA LEU A 261 -4.58 -5.51 -15.22
C LEU A 261 -4.77 -5.97 -13.76
N HIS A 262 -4.68 -7.28 -13.49
CA HIS A 262 -4.70 -7.76 -12.09
C HIS A 262 -3.51 -7.20 -11.31
N GLU A 263 -2.31 -7.20 -11.90
CA GLU A 263 -1.11 -6.63 -11.27
C GLU A 263 -1.24 -5.11 -11.03
N GLU A 264 -1.91 -4.37 -11.92
CA GLU A 264 -2.25 -2.96 -11.71
C GLU A 264 -3.14 -2.78 -10.47
N ILE A 265 -4.21 -3.56 -10.38
CA ILE A 265 -5.15 -3.53 -9.25
C ILE A 265 -4.43 -3.91 -7.95
N LYS A 266 -3.62 -4.98 -7.93
CA LYS A 266 -2.81 -5.35 -6.76
C LYS A 266 -1.90 -4.19 -6.31
N ARG A 267 -1.34 -3.44 -7.26
CA ARG A 267 -0.46 -2.30 -6.95
C ARG A 267 -1.20 -1.12 -6.35
N THR A 268 -2.50 -0.93 -6.62
CA THR A 268 -3.28 0.14 -5.95
C THR A 268 -3.49 -0.17 -4.48
N PHE A 269 -3.71 -1.44 -4.11
CA PHE A 269 -3.89 -1.85 -2.71
C PHE A 269 -2.66 -1.62 -1.83
N SER A 270 -1.44 -1.67 -2.38
CA SER A 270 -0.23 -1.34 -1.62
C SER A 270 -0.24 0.09 -1.05
N LEU A 271 -0.96 1.03 -1.69
CA LEU A 271 -1.10 2.41 -1.20
C LEU A 271 -2.05 2.51 0.01
N ARG A 272 -2.92 1.52 0.23
CA ARG A 272 -3.88 1.50 1.34
C ARG A 272 -3.25 1.19 2.69
N LEU A 273 -2.18 0.40 2.71
CA LEU A 273 -1.37 0.16 3.92
C LEU A 273 -0.89 1.48 4.54
N LEU A 274 -0.52 2.47 3.71
CA LEU A 274 -0.12 3.80 4.19
C LEU A 274 -1.28 4.65 4.71
N LYS A 275 -2.53 4.31 4.38
CA LYS A 275 -3.71 5.01 4.92
C LYS A 275 -4.03 4.56 6.34
N ASN A 276 -3.81 3.29 6.65
CA ASN A 276 -4.20 2.69 7.93
C ASN A 276 -3.14 2.87 9.03
N ILE A 277 -1.96 3.36 8.69
CA ILE A 277 -0.86 3.62 9.62
C ILE A 277 -0.82 5.12 9.92
N LYS A 278 -0.61 5.48 11.20
CA LYS A 278 -0.45 6.87 11.66
C LYS A 278 1.04 7.28 11.65
N PRO A 279 1.50 8.16 10.75
CA PRO A 279 2.90 8.53 10.67
C PRO A 279 3.28 9.51 11.79
N VAL A 280 4.38 9.23 12.48
CA VAL A 280 5.02 10.12 13.46
C VAL A 280 6.41 10.47 12.94
N ILE A 281 6.61 11.74 12.59
CA ILE A 281 7.84 12.23 11.98
C ILE A 281 8.61 13.08 12.99
N VAL A 282 9.79 12.63 13.39
CA VAL A 282 10.67 13.38 14.27
C VAL A 282 11.53 14.33 13.43
N ILE A 283 11.36 15.64 13.66
CA ILE A 283 12.06 16.71 12.95
C ILE A 283 12.87 17.57 13.93
N GLY A 284 13.94 18.17 13.44
CA GLY A 284 14.82 19.02 14.23
C GLY A 284 16.17 19.16 13.55
N ALA A 285 16.93 20.20 13.91
CA ALA A 285 18.29 20.35 13.41
C ALA A 285 19.15 19.14 13.83
N ALA A 286 20.07 18.73 12.96
CA ALA A 286 20.98 17.64 13.28
C ALA A 286 21.77 17.94 14.58
N ARG A 287 21.99 16.93 15.43
CA ARG A 287 22.56 17.03 16.80
C ARG A 287 21.68 17.70 17.87
N SER A 288 20.43 18.01 17.57
CA SER A 288 19.49 18.55 18.58
C SER A 288 18.86 17.50 19.49
N GLY A 289 19.18 16.21 19.31
CA GLY A 289 18.58 15.10 20.09
C GLY A 289 17.48 14.32 19.36
N THR A 290 17.35 14.48 18.04
CA THR A 290 16.32 13.77 17.24
C THR A 290 16.36 12.25 17.36
N HIS A 291 17.55 11.65 17.45
CA HIS A 291 17.69 10.21 17.66
C HIS A 291 17.22 9.81 19.06
N LEU A 292 17.53 10.62 20.08
CA LEU A 292 17.16 10.35 21.47
C LEU A 292 15.64 10.28 21.62
N ILE A 293 14.92 11.27 21.10
CA ILE A 293 13.45 11.25 21.07
C ILE A 293 12.93 10.03 20.32
N ALA A 294 13.47 9.72 19.13
CA ALA A 294 12.98 8.60 18.34
C ALA A 294 13.21 7.24 19.02
N SER A 295 14.36 7.03 19.68
CA SER A 295 14.60 5.81 20.45
C SER A 295 13.64 5.70 21.64
N THR A 296 13.42 6.80 22.35
CA THR A 296 12.49 6.82 23.50
C THR A 296 11.05 6.57 23.07
N ILE A 297 10.58 7.16 21.96
CA ILE A 297 9.23 6.87 21.43
C ILE A 297 9.10 5.38 21.11
N ARG A 298 10.11 4.80 20.45
CA ARG A 298 10.11 3.37 20.09
C ARG A 298 10.01 2.45 21.30
N GLU A 299 10.65 2.81 22.41
CA GLU A 299 10.62 2.02 23.66
C GLU A 299 9.28 2.10 24.40
N ASN A 300 8.44 3.09 24.09
CA ASN A 300 7.20 3.36 24.83
C ASN A 300 5.92 3.26 23.98
N ILE A 301 6.03 3.20 22.65
CA ILE A 301 4.90 3.16 21.71
C ILE A 301 5.09 2.05 20.69
N ASP A 302 4.01 1.29 20.49
CA ASP A 302 3.91 0.24 19.47
C ASP A 302 4.01 0.83 18.06
N CYS A 303 5.19 0.74 17.45
CA CYS A 303 5.47 1.40 16.18
C CYS A 303 6.50 0.67 15.30
N ILE A 304 6.36 0.85 14.00
CA ILE A 304 7.41 0.54 13.03
C ILE A 304 8.43 1.68 13.07
N TYR A 305 9.63 1.44 13.58
CA TYR A 305 10.72 2.41 13.52
C TYR A 305 11.56 2.24 12.26
N LEU A 306 11.62 3.29 11.42
CA LEU A 306 12.40 3.30 10.17
C LEU A 306 13.81 3.89 10.31
N ASN A 307 14.17 4.49 11.46
CA ASN A 307 15.43 5.21 11.66
C ASN A 307 15.78 6.16 10.48
N GLU A 308 17.06 6.29 10.09
CA GLU A 308 17.49 7.14 8.98
C GLU A 308 17.40 6.45 7.62
N ILE A 309 16.46 6.90 6.80
CA ILE A 309 16.17 6.39 5.45
C ILE A 309 16.36 7.48 4.38
N ASN A 310 17.43 8.29 4.51
CA ASN A 310 17.68 9.39 3.58
C ASN A 310 17.75 8.94 2.11
N ASP A 311 18.31 7.75 1.85
CA ASP A 311 18.39 7.19 0.50
C ASP A 311 17.00 6.88 -0.08
N LEU A 312 16.04 6.43 0.74
CA LEU A 312 14.66 6.20 0.30
C LEU A 312 13.98 7.51 -0.14
N TRP A 313 14.11 8.57 0.67
CA TRP A 313 13.58 9.90 0.36
C TRP A 313 14.19 10.47 -0.93
N LYS A 314 15.48 10.22 -1.17
CA LYS A 314 16.20 10.70 -2.36
C LYS A 314 16.09 9.79 -3.57
N LYS A 315 15.50 8.60 -3.45
CA LYS A 315 15.40 7.60 -4.52
C LYS A 315 14.77 8.12 -5.81
N ARG A 316 13.83 9.07 -5.72
CA ARG A 316 13.15 9.69 -6.87
C ARG A 316 13.80 11.01 -7.33
N PHE A 317 14.96 11.33 -6.77
CA PHE A 317 15.77 12.51 -7.06
C PHE A 317 17.26 12.11 -7.22
N PRO A 318 17.60 11.15 -8.09
CA PRO A 318 18.93 10.52 -8.11
C PRO A 318 20.07 11.51 -8.40
N PHE A 319 19.85 12.53 -9.23
CA PHE A 319 20.86 13.53 -9.58
C PHE A 319 20.91 14.73 -8.60
N LEU A 320 20.07 14.74 -7.58
CA LEU A 320 20.03 15.83 -6.61
C LEU A 320 21.12 15.65 -5.56
N THR A 321 22.10 16.55 -5.59
CA THR A 321 23.23 16.52 -4.67
C THR A 321 22.93 17.16 -3.31
N LEU A 322 21.88 17.98 -3.22
CA LEU A 322 21.36 18.58 -1.98
C LEU A 322 20.40 17.63 -1.26
N ASP A 323 20.20 17.83 0.03
CA ASP A 323 19.15 17.12 0.78
C ASP A 323 17.83 17.91 0.77
N GLU A 324 17.92 19.23 0.58
CA GLU A 324 16.81 20.11 0.27
C GLU A 324 16.14 19.74 -1.06
N ILE A 325 14.81 19.69 -1.09
CA ILE A 325 14.02 19.37 -2.27
C ILE A 325 13.01 20.50 -2.51
N GLU A 326 13.22 21.24 -3.59
CA GLU A 326 12.35 22.34 -3.99
C GLU A 326 10.96 21.85 -4.41
N LYS A 327 9.94 22.70 -4.19
CA LYS A 327 8.51 22.37 -4.35
C LYS A 327 8.15 22.00 -5.80
N ASP A 328 8.75 22.68 -6.78
CA ASP A 328 8.58 22.48 -8.22
C ASP A 328 9.03 21.08 -8.67
N LYS A 329 10.06 20.52 -8.01
CA LYS A 329 10.58 19.18 -8.32
C LYS A 329 9.65 18.06 -7.83
N ILE A 330 8.67 18.35 -6.98
CA ILE A 330 7.73 17.40 -6.37
C ILE A 330 6.48 17.25 -7.27
N THR A 331 6.51 16.28 -8.18
CA THR A 331 5.38 15.97 -9.06
C THR A 331 4.49 14.86 -8.50
N GLN A 332 3.22 14.83 -8.90
CA GLN A 332 2.27 13.76 -8.49
C GLN A 332 2.78 12.36 -8.87
N SER A 333 3.39 12.21 -10.06
CA SER A 333 4.00 10.95 -10.48
C SER A 333 5.12 10.48 -9.54
N LYS A 334 5.94 11.41 -9.04
CA LYS A 334 6.98 11.08 -8.04
C LYS A 334 6.37 10.74 -6.69
N LEU A 335 5.35 11.47 -6.22
CA LEU A 335 4.66 11.17 -4.96
C LEU A 335 4.07 9.76 -4.93
N ILE A 336 3.37 9.36 -6.00
CA ILE A 336 2.82 8.01 -6.14
C ILE A 336 3.94 6.96 -6.06
N LYS A 337 5.08 7.21 -6.71
CA LYS A 337 6.24 6.31 -6.68
C LYS A 337 6.90 6.24 -5.30
N ILE A 338 7.02 7.36 -4.59
CA ILE A 338 7.59 7.41 -3.22
C ILE A 338 6.68 6.67 -2.25
N ARG A 339 5.37 6.94 -2.26
CA ARG A 339 4.40 6.19 -1.45
C ARG A 339 4.51 4.69 -1.72
N LYS A 340 4.58 4.28 -2.98
CA LYS A 340 4.83 2.87 -3.33
C LYS A 340 6.15 2.32 -2.78
N ASP A 341 7.21 3.12 -2.72
CA ASP A 341 8.48 2.71 -2.13
C ASP A 341 8.34 2.46 -0.62
N PHE A 342 7.63 3.33 0.11
CA PHE A 342 7.26 3.10 1.51
C PHE A 342 6.39 1.85 1.67
N SER A 343 5.34 1.69 0.87
CA SER A 343 4.51 0.48 0.89
C SER A 343 5.31 -0.80 0.71
N ASN A 344 6.30 -0.80 -0.19
CA ASN A 344 7.17 -1.96 -0.38
C ASN A 344 8.10 -2.20 0.81
N LEU A 345 8.62 -1.13 1.43
CA LEU A 345 9.45 -1.22 2.64
C LEU A 345 8.65 -1.82 3.81
N LEU A 346 7.37 -1.48 3.91
CA LEU A 346 6.48 -1.94 4.98
C LEU A 346 5.85 -3.32 4.72
N LYS A 347 5.82 -3.80 3.47
CA LYS A 347 5.09 -5.00 3.07
C LYS A 347 5.41 -6.27 3.89
N ASN A 348 6.67 -6.42 4.32
CA ASN A 348 7.14 -7.61 5.04
C ASN A 348 7.40 -7.32 6.53
N LYS A 349 6.94 -6.17 7.04
CA LYS A 349 7.02 -5.85 8.45
C LYS A 349 5.71 -6.24 9.11
N GLU A 350 5.79 -6.65 10.36
CA GLU A 350 4.61 -6.80 11.21
C GLU A 350 3.84 -5.48 11.27
N PHE A 351 2.52 -5.58 11.35
CA PHE A 351 1.67 -4.40 11.40
C PHE A 351 1.77 -3.78 12.79
N HIS A 352 2.05 -2.48 12.83
CA HIS A 352 1.92 -1.65 14.02
C HIS A 352 1.14 -0.38 13.67
N PRO A 353 0.39 0.20 14.61
CA PRO A 353 -0.50 1.34 14.35
C PRO A 353 0.25 2.61 13.97
N PHE A 354 1.49 2.78 14.45
CA PHE A 354 2.30 3.97 14.19
C PHE A 354 3.52 3.67 13.31
N LEU A 355 3.86 4.61 12.44
CA LEU A 355 5.11 4.62 11.68
C LEU A 355 6.02 5.74 12.20
N LEU A 356 7.08 5.37 12.92
CA LEU A 356 8.05 6.31 13.43
C LEU A 356 9.20 6.49 12.43
N GLU A 357 9.33 7.70 11.88
CA GLU A 357 10.41 8.05 10.95
C GLU A 357 11.26 9.18 11.53
N LYS A 358 12.59 9.01 11.45
CA LYS A 358 13.55 10.06 11.78
C LYS A 358 14.67 10.06 10.77
N THR A 359 14.63 11.02 9.85
CA THR A 359 15.79 11.39 9.04
C THR A 359 16.15 12.84 9.33
N ALA A 360 17.37 13.11 9.82
CA ALA A 360 17.80 14.46 10.23
C ALA A 360 17.64 15.50 9.11
N SER A 361 17.89 15.13 7.86
CA SER A 361 17.75 16.04 6.72
C SER A 361 16.30 16.30 6.27
N ASN A 362 15.29 15.68 6.89
CA ASN A 362 13.89 15.94 6.54
C ASN A 362 13.46 17.38 6.86
N CYS A 363 14.14 18.07 7.76
CA CYS A 363 13.95 19.50 8.01
C CYS A 363 14.08 20.36 6.73
N LEU A 364 14.81 19.90 5.72
CA LEU A 364 15.02 20.62 4.46
C LEU A 364 14.03 20.22 3.34
N ARG A 365 13.08 19.33 3.61
CA ARG A 365 12.14 18.80 2.60
C ARG A 365 10.76 18.49 3.17
N LEU A 366 10.32 19.30 4.14
CA LEU A 366 9.08 19.07 4.87
C LEU A 366 7.84 19.09 3.95
N ASP A 367 7.81 19.92 2.90
CA ASP A 367 6.71 19.89 1.92
C ASP A 367 6.58 18.52 1.22
N LEU A 368 7.71 17.83 0.95
CA LEU A 368 7.68 16.48 0.39
C LEU A 368 7.15 15.48 1.42
N VAL A 369 7.63 15.56 2.66
CA VAL A 369 7.22 14.66 3.75
C VAL A 369 5.72 14.78 4.00
N GLN A 370 5.19 16.01 4.13
CA GLN A 370 3.76 16.28 4.30
C GLN A 370 2.94 15.74 3.13
N LYS A 371 3.40 15.94 1.89
CA LYS A 371 2.69 15.40 0.71
C LYS A 371 2.72 13.87 0.65
N VAL A 372 3.77 13.22 1.15
CA VAL A 372 3.84 11.75 1.22
C VAL A 372 2.90 11.22 2.30
N PHE A 373 2.89 11.88 3.47
CA PHE A 373 2.11 11.53 4.67
C PHE A 373 1.21 12.69 5.12
N PRO A 374 0.03 12.90 4.49
CA PRO A 374 -0.83 14.05 4.80
C PRO A 374 -1.40 14.07 6.21
N ASN A 375 -1.50 12.90 6.86
CA ASN A 375 -1.99 12.71 8.23
C ASN A 375 -0.84 12.55 9.25
N ALA A 376 0.37 13.01 8.93
CA ALA A 376 1.52 12.89 9.82
C ALA A 376 1.40 13.80 11.05
N LYS A 377 1.81 13.27 12.20
CA LYS A 377 2.14 14.07 13.38
C LYS A 377 3.63 14.38 13.39
N PHE A 378 4.00 15.61 13.71
CA PHE A 378 5.40 16.01 13.81
C PHE A 378 5.81 16.24 15.26
N ILE A 379 6.94 15.63 15.64
CA ILE A 379 7.63 15.94 16.89
C ILE A 379 8.85 16.78 16.53
N HIS A 380 8.80 18.06 16.87
CA HIS A 380 9.89 19.00 16.64
C HIS A 380 10.76 19.12 17.89
N ILE A 381 12.04 18.78 17.77
CA ILE A 381 13.03 19.04 18.83
C ILE A 381 13.89 20.25 18.49
N LEU A 382 13.94 21.17 19.44
CA LEU A 382 14.74 22.38 19.40
C LEU A 382 15.86 22.31 20.44
N ARG A 383 17.03 22.85 20.13
CA ARG A 383 18.19 22.90 21.03
C ARG A 383 18.96 24.18 20.77
N ASP A 384 19.62 24.72 21.78
CA ASP A 384 20.55 25.86 21.64
C ASP A 384 21.55 25.59 20.50
N GLY A 385 21.58 26.52 19.53
CA GLY A 385 22.41 26.41 18.34
C GLY A 385 23.91 26.42 18.64
N ARG A 386 24.35 27.02 19.75
CA ARG A 386 25.74 27.01 20.20
C ARG A 386 26.16 25.61 20.65
N ASP A 387 25.31 24.93 21.42
CA ASP A 387 25.52 23.53 21.82
C ASP A 387 25.48 22.57 20.62
N VAL A 388 24.57 22.82 19.67
CA VAL A 388 24.51 22.05 18.42
C VAL A 388 25.80 22.23 17.62
N ALA A 389 26.35 23.45 17.54
CA ALA A 389 27.61 23.71 16.85
C ALA A 389 28.78 22.95 17.49
N VAL A 390 28.88 22.95 18.82
CA VAL A 390 29.87 22.15 19.58
C VAL A 390 29.69 20.65 19.33
N SER A 391 28.47 20.14 19.43
CA SER A 391 28.15 18.73 19.21
C SER A 391 28.45 18.27 17.79
N THR A 392 28.20 19.14 16.81
CA THR A 392 28.50 18.90 15.40
C THR A 392 30.01 18.86 15.17
N ARG A 393 30.76 19.84 15.71
CA ARG A 393 32.23 19.86 15.66
C ARG A 393 32.83 18.55 16.21
N LYS A 394 32.36 18.09 17.38
CA LYS A 394 32.78 16.80 17.96
C LYS A 394 32.50 15.63 17.02
N LYS A 395 31.39 15.63 16.28
CA LYS A 395 31.05 14.54 15.35
C LYS A 395 31.87 14.58 14.05
N TYR A 396 32.34 15.76 13.63
CA TYR A 396 33.29 15.90 12.53
C TYR A 396 34.66 15.30 12.88
N PHE A 397 35.12 15.49 14.12
CA PHE A 397 36.42 14.99 14.59
C PHE A 397 36.38 13.58 15.22
N GLY A 398 35.21 13.07 15.60
CA GLY A 398 35.03 11.78 16.27
C GLY A 398 34.90 10.57 15.34
N ASP A 399 34.97 9.37 15.91
CA ASP A 399 34.78 8.11 15.17
C ASP A 399 33.35 8.02 14.57
N ILE A 400 33.30 7.58 13.32
CA ILE A 400 32.08 7.45 12.50
C ILE A 400 31.06 6.53 13.18
N ARG A 401 31.54 5.51 13.92
CA ARG A 401 30.75 4.40 14.46
C ARG A 401 30.09 4.68 15.82
N LYS A 402 30.47 5.75 16.53
CA LYS A 402 29.84 6.12 17.81
C LYS A 402 28.52 6.86 17.58
N ILE A 403 27.39 6.16 17.70
CA ILE A 403 26.04 6.76 17.63
C ILE A 403 25.58 7.31 19.00
N SER A 404 26.16 6.83 20.09
CA SER A 404 26.07 7.42 21.43
C SER A 404 27.38 7.13 22.16
N SER A 405 27.71 7.95 23.15
CA SER A 405 28.87 7.75 24.02
C SER A 405 28.67 6.53 24.91
N GLN A 406 29.39 5.43 24.65
CA GLN A 406 29.85 4.57 25.76
C GLN A 406 31.10 3.71 25.50
N ASP A 407 31.38 3.19 24.30
CA ASP A 407 32.56 2.28 24.19
C ASP A 407 33.75 2.87 23.44
N THR A 408 34.85 3.09 24.17
CA THR A 408 36.21 3.32 23.64
C THR A 408 36.93 2.00 23.36
N SER A 409 36.33 1.13 22.52
CA SER A 409 37.06 -0.01 21.98
C SER A 409 37.67 0.35 20.62
N THR A 410 38.99 0.18 20.51
CA THR A 410 39.76 0.31 19.27
C THR A 410 39.36 -0.83 18.32
N ILE A 411 38.45 -0.53 17.39
CA ILE A 411 37.93 -1.54 16.47
C ILE A 411 39.01 -1.96 15.44
N SER A 412 39.38 -3.24 15.49
CA SER A 412 40.29 -3.97 14.57
C SER A 412 39.95 -3.79 13.07
N SER A 413 40.96 -3.89 12.20
CA SER A 413 40.85 -3.78 10.73
C SER A 413 39.88 -4.79 10.11
N LYS A 414 39.81 -6.02 10.65
CA LYS A 414 38.86 -7.07 10.20
C LYS A 414 37.39 -6.65 10.37
N ASN A 415 37.08 -5.88 11.41
CA ASN A 415 35.73 -5.38 11.65
C ASN A 415 35.32 -4.26 10.68
N ARG A 416 36.26 -3.61 9.96
CA ARG A 416 35.92 -2.53 9.00
C ARG A 416 35.22 -3.07 7.75
N PHE A 417 35.65 -4.22 7.25
CA PHE A 417 35.02 -4.88 6.11
C PHE A 417 33.62 -5.40 6.44
N ILE A 418 33.44 -5.99 7.63
CA ILE A 418 32.13 -6.45 8.10
C ILE A 418 31.14 -5.27 8.16
N ASN A 419 31.54 -4.17 8.83
CA ASN A 419 30.74 -2.95 8.92
C ASN A 419 30.40 -2.36 7.53
N PHE A 420 31.34 -2.42 6.58
CA PHE A 420 31.12 -1.97 5.21
C PHE A 420 30.03 -2.79 4.50
N PHE A 421 30.10 -4.13 4.56
CA PHE A 421 29.10 -5.00 3.97
C PHE A 421 27.73 -4.89 4.67
N GLU A 422 27.72 -4.71 5.98
CA GLU A 422 26.49 -4.46 6.74
C GLU A 422 25.83 -3.15 6.34
N GLU A 423 26.60 -2.07 6.18
CA GLU A 423 26.07 -0.77 5.75
C GLU A 423 25.51 -0.83 4.32
N ILE A 424 26.20 -1.50 3.41
CA ILE A 424 25.69 -1.75 2.05
C ILE A 424 24.40 -2.56 2.11
N SER A 425 24.39 -3.67 2.85
CA SER A 425 23.23 -4.54 2.99
C SER A 425 22.04 -3.80 3.61
N HIS A 426 22.28 -2.94 4.61
CA HIS A 426 21.27 -2.06 5.20
C HIS A 426 20.71 -1.06 4.17
N LYS A 427 21.57 -0.39 3.40
CA LYS A 427 21.13 0.54 2.36
C LYS A 427 20.33 -0.15 1.24
N ILE A 428 20.74 -1.35 0.82
CA ILE A 428 20.00 -2.16 -0.16
C ILE A 428 18.62 -2.54 0.39
N ARG A 429 18.55 -3.04 1.63
CA ARG A 429 17.29 -3.35 2.31
C ARG A 429 16.37 -2.13 2.40
N ASN A 430 16.94 -0.94 2.61
CA ASN A 430 16.22 0.33 2.69
C ASN A 430 16.04 1.04 1.34
N GLY A 431 16.19 0.32 0.23
CA GLY A 431 15.73 0.78 -1.09
C GLY A 431 16.76 1.46 -1.97
N LEU A 432 18.05 1.31 -1.68
CA LEU A 432 19.13 1.71 -2.58
C LEU A 432 18.99 1.00 -3.93
N THR A 433 19.11 1.75 -5.04
CA THR A 433 18.95 1.22 -6.40
C THR A 433 20.25 1.30 -7.20
N PRO A 434 20.43 0.46 -8.24
CA PRO A 434 21.58 0.57 -9.15
C PRO A 434 21.72 1.97 -9.76
N LEU A 435 20.61 2.61 -10.13
CA LEU A 435 20.62 3.98 -10.66
C LEU A 435 21.13 5.01 -9.64
N MET A 436 20.80 4.84 -8.35
CA MET A 436 21.37 5.69 -7.30
C MET A 436 22.88 5.49 -7.18
N PHE A 437 23.34 4.23 -7.21
CA PHE A 437 24.76 3.89 -7.23
C PHE A 437 25.48 4.56 -8.39
N ILE A 438 24.92 4.54 -9.60
CA ILE A 438 25.52 5.16 -10.78
C ILE A 438 25.52 6.69 -10.66
N SER A 439 24.35 7.29 -10.39
CA SER A 439 24.20 8.76 -10.30
C SER A 439 24.97 9.41 -9.15
N ASN A 440 25.32 8.64 -8.12
CA ASN A 440 26.09 9.11 -6.95
C ASN A 440 27.33 8.23 -6.71
N SER A 441 27.91 7.65 -7.76
CA SER A 441 29.03 6.69 -7.66
C SER A 441 30.20 7.25 -6.87
N ILE A 442 30.58 8.50 -7.16
CA ILE A 442 31.64 9.23 -6.45
C ILE A 442 31.30 9.40 -4.95
N ARG A 443 30.04 9.66 -4.60
CA ARG A 443 29.61 9.79 -3.20
C ARG A 443 29.71 8.47 -2.46
N TYR A 444 29.18 7.39 -3.06
CA TYR A 444 29.21 6.07 -2.44
C TYR A 444 30.63 5.56 -2.31
N LEU A 445 31.46 5.71 -3.35
CA LEU A 445 32.88 5.38 -3.31
C LEU A 445 33.61 6.14 -2.19
N ARG A 446 33.41 7.47 -2.08
CA ARG A 446 33.99 8.26 -0.98
C ARG A 446 33.53 7.77 0.39
N MET A 447 32.25 7.41 0.54
CA MET A 447 31.74 6.86 1.79
C MET A 447 32.38 5.50 2.09
N SER A 448 32.51 4.62 1.10
CA SER A 448 33.19 3.33 1.22
C SER A 448 34.63 3.50 1.69
N LEU A 449 35.37 4.44 1.09
CA LEU A 449 36.74 4.75 1.49
C LEU A 449 36.82 5.28 2.93
N VAL A 450 35.81 6.04 3.37
CA VAL A 450 35.71 6.53 4.76
C VAL A 450 35.42 5.38 5.74
N ILE A 451 34.48 4.48 5.41
CA ILE A 451 34.13 3.32 6.27
C ILE A 451 35.30 2.35 6.41
N LEU A 452 36.03 2.11 5.31
CA LEU A 452 37.21 1.26 5.29
C LEU A 452 38.43 1.93 5.96
N GLY A 453 38.35 3.23 6.25
CA GLY A 453 39.39 3.99 6.93
C GLY A 453 40.52 4.47 6.01
N PHE A 454 40.34 4.37 4.68
CA PHE A 454 41.28 4.92 3.68
C PHE A 454 41.16 6.43 3.51
N LYS A 455 40.09 7.04 4.04
CA LYS A 455 39.86 8.49 3.95
C LYS A 455 39.22 9.04 5.22
N LYS A 456 39.64 10.24 5.64
CA LYS A 456 38.94 11.01 6.70
C LYS A 456 37.63 11.58 6.15
N ARG A 457 36.67 11.85 7.04
CA ARG A 457 35.34 12.31 6.65
C ARG A 457 35.38 13.78 6.20
N ASP A 458 35.09 14.01 4.92
CA ASP A 458 35.04 15.35 4.34
C ASP A 458 33.77 16.15 4.73
N PHE A 459 32.74 15.53 5.33
CA PHE A 459 31.44 16.20 5.54
C PHE A 459 30.49 15.49 6.52
N TRP A 460 29.75 16.22 7.36
CA TRP A 460 28.64 15.72 8.19
C TRP A 460 27.42 16.68 8.20
N GLY A 461 26.21 16.11 8.23
CA GLY A 461 24.96 16.87 8.41
C GLY A 461 24.13 17.11 7.13
N PRO A 462 23.08 17.95 7.20
CA PRO A 462 22.22 18.30 6.07
C PRO A 462 22.90 19.24 5.05
N ARG A 463 22.57 19.07 3.76
CA ARG A 463 23.04 19.94 2.66
C ARG A 463 21.90 20.78 2.09
N PHE A 464 21.98 22.08 2.35
CA PHE A 464 21.06 23.10 1.86
C PHE A 464 21.62 23.86 0.66
N LYS A 465 20.81 24.70 0.02
CA LYS A 465 21.21 25.54 -1.11
C LYS A 465 22.36 26.48 -0.74
N GLY A 466 23.44 26.48 -1.53
CA GLY A 466 24.65 27.28 -1.25
C GLY A 466 25.67 26.63 -0.32
N TYR A 467 25.35 25.45 0.26
CA TYR A 467 26.21 24.71 1.19
C TYR A 467 27.66 24.54 0.71
N ARG A 468 27.88 24.19 -0.56
CA ARG A 468 29.24 23.91 -1.08
C ARG A 468 30.16 25.13 -1.06
N LYS A 469 29.61 26.33 -1.30
CA LYS A 469 30.38 27.58 -1.28
C LYS A 469 30.77 27.94 0.15
N LEU A 470 29.84 27.79 1.09
CA LEU A 470 30.08 27.99 2.51
C LEU A 470 31.11 27.01 3.05
N TYR A 471 30.96 25.71 2.80
CA TYR A 471 31.90 24.68 3.26
C TYR A 471 33.37 24.98 2.92
N LYS A 472 33.63 25.63 1.78
CA LYS A 472 35.00 25.99 1.34
C LYS A 472 35.54 27.28 1.95
N SER A 473 34.68 28.12 2.51
CA SER A 473 35.03 29.51 2.87
C SER A 473 34.98 29.82 4.36
N ILE A 474 34.39 28.94 5.18
CA ILE A 474 34.21 29.20 6.62
C ILE A 474 34.70 28.05 7.48
N SER A 475 34.91 28.33 8.77
CA SER A 475 35.29 27.32 9.75
C SER A 475 34.19 26.26 9.95
N LEU A 476 34.57 25.05 10.40
CA LEU A 476 33.60 23.97 10.66
C LEU A 476 32.54 24.36 11.69
N ILE A 477 32.91 25.14 12.71
CA ILE A 477 31.97 25.56 13.75
C ILE A 477 30.99 26.62 13.25
N GLU A 478 31.46 27.52 12.40
CA GLU A 478 30.60 28.49 11.72
C GLU A 478 29.63 27.78 10.77
N LEU A 479 30.12 26.81 9.99
CA LEU A 479 29.27 25.99 9.13
C LEU A 479 28.23 25.20 9.93
N ALA A 480 28.61 24.61 11.06
CA ALA A 480 27.70 23.88 11.93
C ALA A 480 26.58 24.79 12.47
N SER A 481 26.93 26.03 12.86
CA SER A 481 25.94 27.03 13.28
C SER A 481 24.98 27.40 12.15
N GLU A 482 25.49 27.54 10.91
CA GLU A 482 24.65 27.83 9.74
C GLU A 482 23.76 26.65 9.36
N GLN A 483 24.24 25.40 9.46
CA GLN A 483 23.42 24.20 9.26
C GLN A 483 22.26 24.13 10.27
N TRP A 484 22.52 24.47 11.54
CA TRP A 484 21.48 24.58 12.56
C TRP A 484 20.48 25.67 12.19
N ARG A 485 20.96 26.88 11.91
CA ARG A 485 20.13 28.05 11.58
C ARG A 485 19.20 27.75 10.40
N TYR A 486 19.76 27.24 9.32
CA TYR A 486 19.00 26.91 8.11
C TYR A 486 17.94 25.85 8.40
N SER A 487 18.31 24.78 9.13
CA SER A 487 17.38 23.71 9.48
C SER A 487 16.21 24.21 10.34
N VAL A 488 16.50 25.05 11.35
CA VAL A 488 15.48 25.59 12.25
C VAL A 488 14.57 26.54 11.51
N LEU A 489 15.11 27.45 10.68
CA LEU A 489 14.27 28.34 9.87
C LEU A 489 13.37 27.58 8.90
N SER A 490 13.87 26.53 8.23
CA SER A 490 13.03 25.70 7.35
C SER A 490 11.88 25.04 8.12
N ILE A 491 12.10 24.62 9.36
CA ILE A 491 11.05 24.06 10.22
C ILE A 491 10.06 25.15 10.64
N LEU A 492 10.53 26.32 11.09
CA LEU A 492 9.67 27.42 11.51
C LEU A 492 8.82 27.96 10.36
N GLU A 493 9.38 28.08 9.16
CA GLU A 493 8.64 28.44 7.95
C GLU A 493 7.56 27.40 7.64
N PHE A 494 7.88 26.10 7.74
CA PHE A 494 6.92 25.03 7.55
C PHE A 494 5.78 25.08 8.58
N ILE A 495 6.08 25.29 9.86
CA ILE A 495 5.07 25.44 10.93
C ILE A 495 4.17 26.64 10.62
N LYS A 496 4.76 27.79 10.30
CA LYS A 496 4.01 29.03 9.98
C LYS A 496 3.09 28.86 8.77
N LYS A 497 3.55 28.14 7.75
CA LYS A 497 2.81 27.93 6.50
C LYS A 497 1.66 26.93 6.62
N ASN A 498 1.74 26.00 7.58
CA ASN A 498 0.78 24.90 7.73
C ASN A 498 0.27 24.85 9.19
N PRO A 499 -0.47 25.87 9.66
CA PRO A 499 -0.95 25.94 11.04
C PRO A 499 -1.91 24.79 11.41
N GLU A 500 -2.53 24.14 10.42
CA GLU A 500 -3.40 22.98 10.58
C GLU A 500 -2.63 21.69 10.91
N ASN A 501 -1.32 21.65 10.71
CA ASN A 501 -0.53 20.45 10.98
C ASN A 501 -0.45 20.18 12.49
N THR A 502 -0.55 18.90 12.85
CA THR A 502 -0.40 18.44 14.23
C THR A 502 1.09 18.38 14.59
N ILE A 503 1.59 19.42 15.27
CA ILE A 503 3.02 19.58 15.61
C ILE A 503 3.20 19.82 17.12
N LEU A 504 4.10 19.05 17.75
CA LEU A 504 4.54 19.27 19.12
C LEU A 504 6.01 19.71 19.12
N THR A 505 6.31 20.88 19.70
CA THR A 505 7.70 21.34 19.89
C THR A 505 8.17 21.07 21.32
N ILE A 506 9.37 20.49 21.45
CA ILE A 506 10.04 20.18 22.71
C ILE A 506 11.44 20.80 22.67
N LYS A 507 11.83 21.51 23.73
CA LYS A 507 13.21 21.96 23.92
C LYS A 507 14.03 20.79 24.49
N TYR A 508 15.22 20.59 23.93
CA TYR A 508 16.17 19.57 24.39
C TYR A 508 16.57 19.83 25.85
N GLU A 509 16.68 21.09 26.23
CA GLU A 509 17.02 21.51 27.58
C GLU A 509 15.93 21.10 28.59
N ASP A 510 14.66 21.26 28.22
CA ASP A 510 13.53 20.81 29.04
C ASP A 510 13.48 19.27 29.12
N LEU A 511 13.81 18.58 28.01
CA LEU A 511 13.87 17.12 27.95
C LEU A 511 14.96 16.55 28.84
N VAL A 512 16.13 17.20 28.93
CA VAL A 512 17.22 16.75 29.81
C VAL A 512 16.92 17.11 31.27
N LYS A 513 16.26 18.24 31.53
CA LYS A 513 15.92 18.68 32.88
C LYS A 513 14.86 17.80 33.54
N ASP A 514 13.82 17.44 32.79
CA ASP A 514 12.69 16.64 33.27
C ASP A 514 12.25 15.63 32.19
N PRO A 515 13.02 14.53 32.00
CA PRO A 515 12.76 13.55 30.96
C PRO A 515 11.37 12.94 31.02
N ASP A 516 10.93 12.48 32.20
CA ASP A 516 9.68 11.77 32.39
C ASP A 516 8.49 12.62 31.94
N LYS A 517 8.44 13.88 32.39
CA LYS A 517 7.38 14.82 32.03
C LYS A 517 7.33 15.08 30.52
N GLN A 518 8.48 15.30 29.88
CA GLN A 518 8.51 15.60 28.45
C GLN A 518 8.19 14.38 27.60
N ILE A 519 8.61 13.18 28.02
CA ILE A 519 8.29 11.93 27.33
C ILE A 519 6.79 11.63 27.43
N LEU A 520 6.20 11.75 28.61
CA LEU A 520 4.76 11.59 28.80
C LEU A 520 3.97 12.57 27.92
N LYS A 521 4.42 13.82 27.82
CA LYS A 521 3.84 14.82 26.91
C LYS A 521 3.89 14.38 25.44
N ILE A 522 5.02 13.81 24.99
CA ILE A 522 5.17 13.28 23.64
C ILE A 522 4.24 12.08 23.41
N ILE A 523 4.17 11.15 24.36
CA ILE A 523 3.32 9.96 24.26
C ILE A 523 1.84 10.34 24.20
N ASN A 524 1.38 11.23 25.08
CA ASN A 524 -0.01 11.69 25.10
C ASN A 524 -0.38 12.39 23.78
N PHE A 525 0.53 13.19 23.23
CA PHE A 525 0.34 13.81 21.91
C PHE A 525 0.24 12.79 20.77
N ILE A 526 1.05 11.72 20.78
CA ILE A 526 1.01 10.67 19.76
C ILE A 526 -0.27 9.84 19.87
N LEU A 527 -0.64 9.46 21.10
CA LEU A 527 -1.78 8.57 21.37
C LEU A 527 -3.13 9.29 21.42
N GLU A 528 -3.16 10.63 21.46
CA GLU A 528 -4.40 11.41 21.67
C GLU A 528 -5.13 11.06 22.98
N ASN A 529 -4.39 10.55 23.97
CA ASN A 529 -4.92 10.08 25.24
C ASN A 529 -4.26 10.80 26.41
N ASN A 530 -5.01 11.03 27.48
CA ASN A 530 -4.50 11.52 28.76
C ASN A 530 -4.03 10.34 29.62
N ILE A 531 -2.86 9.78 29.30
CA ILE A 531 -2.24 8.80 30.20
C ILE A 531 -1.80 9.52 31.48
N SER A 532 -2.11 8.90 32.62
CA SER A 532 -1.76 9.39 33.96
C SER A 532 -0.26 9.70 34.09
N THR A 533 0.06 10.77 34.81
CA THR A 533 1.43 11.22 35.12
C THR A 533 2.24 10.22 35.93
N HIS A 534 1.61 9.17 36.47
CA HIS A 534 2.24 8.12 37.26
C HIS A 534 2.71 6.90 36.44
N LYS A 535 2.50 6.87 35.12
CA LYS A 535 2.98 5.76 34.28
C LYS A 535 4.51 5.85 34.13
N SER A 536 5.21 4.79 34.51
CA SER A 536 6.65 4.67 34.26
C SER A 536 6.94 4.73 32.76
N VAL A 537 7.83 5.63 32.35
CA VAL A 537 8.31 5.73 30.96
C VAL A 537 9.74 5.22 30.87
N ASN A 538 10.01 4.46 29.81
CA ASN A 538 11.34 3.88 29.59
C ASN A 538 12.23 4.90 28.87
N HIS A 539 13.37 5.25 29.48
CA HIS A 539 14.37 6.06 28.80
C HIS A 539 15.78 5.90 29.38
N ASN A 540 16.78 6.12 28.54
CA ASN A 540 18.20 6.18 28.94
C ASN A 540 18.79 7.61 28.85
N ILE A 541 17.97 8.63 29.14
CA ILE A 541 18.39 10.03 29.08
C ILE A 541 19.24 10.37 30.31
N GLN A 542 20.51 10.69 30.06
CA GLN A 542 21.39 11.27 31.08
C GLN A 542 20.91 12.69 31.44
N THR A 543 20.88 13.02 32.73
CA THR A 543 20.43 14.34 33.23
C THR A 543 21.57 15.19 33.81
N ARG A 544 22.78 14.63 33.94
CA ARG A 544 23.98 15.29 34.51
C ARG A 544 25.23 14.98 33.69
N GLY A 545 26.28 15.80 33.86
CA GLY A 545 27.62 15.55 33.30
C GLY A 545 27.87 16.09 31.89
N PHE A 546 26.99 16.94 31.36
CA PHE A 546 27.18 17.54 30.04
C PHE A 546 27.99 18.83 30.12
N LYS A 547 29.10 18.89 29.37
CA LYS A 547 29.74 20.17 29.03
C LYS A 547 28.89 20.88 27.99
N ASN A 548 28.47 22.11 28.29
CA ASN A 548 27.75 22.96 27.37
C ASN A 548 28.73 23.82 26.53
N TRP A 549 28.19 24.69 25.70
CA TRP A 549 28.98 25.57 24.85
C TRP A 549 29.83 26.57 25.64
N LYS A 550 29.40 27.01 26.83
CA LYS A 550 30.17 27.92 27.70
C LYS A 550 31.45 27.26 28.19
N ASP A 551 31.43 25.94 28.39
CA ASP A 551 32.60 25.18 28.85
C ASP A 551 33.60 24.84 27.72
N VAL A 552 33.23 25.07 26.46
CA VAL A 552 33.93 24.48 25.30
C VAL A 552 34.32 25.52 24.23
N LEU A 553 33.55 26.60 24.08
CA LEU A 553 33.83 27.63 23.08
C LEU A 553 34.68 28.75 23.67
N THR A 554 35.69 29.19 22.92
CA THR A 554 36.40 30.43 23.24
C THR A 554 35.54 31.65 22.92
N THR A 555 35.82 32.80 23.53
CA THR A 555 35.11 34.06 23.26
C THR A 555 35.10 34.43 21.76
N LYS A 556 36.17 34.12 21.02
CA LYS A 556 36.24 34.32 19.58
C LYS A 556 35.27 33.39 18.82
N GLU A 557 35.21 32.13 19.22
CA GLU A 557 34.30 31.15 18.60
C GLU A 557 32.83 31.47 18.90
N VAL A 558 32.53 31.92 20.12
CA VAL A 558 31.17 32.40 20.49
C VAL A 558 30.75 33.53 19.54
N ARG A 559 31.60 34.56 19.35
CA ARG A 559 31.32 35.66 18.41
C ARG A 559 31.10 35.18 16.98
N ILE A 560 31.88 34.20 16.50
CA ILE A 560 31.73 33.63 15.16
C ILE A 560 30.39 32.91 15.00
N VAL A 561 30.02 32.09 15.99
CA VAL A 561 28.75 31.35 15.99
C VAL A 561 27.58 32.32 16.08
N GLU A 562 27.58 33.20 17.07
CA GLU A 562 26.51 34.17 17.32
C GLU A 562 26.32 35.14 16.15
N LYS A 563 27.39 35.54 15.44
CA LYS A 563 27.28 36.33 14.21
C LYS A 563 26.31 35.69 13.19
N ARG A 564 26.18 34.36 13.15
CA ARG A 564 25.25 33.66 12.27
C ARG A 564 23.87 33.49 12.89
N ILE A 565 23.80 33.20 14.18
CA ILE A 565 22.58 32.62 14.78
C ILE A 565 21.93 33.46 15.88
N TYR A 566 22.53 34.58 16.28
CA TYR A 566 22.10 35.37 17.43
C TYR A 566 20.64 35.82 17.36
N SER A 567 20.21 36.37 16.21
CA SER A 567 18.81 36.79 16.03
C SER A 567 17.83 35.64 16.26
N LEU A 568 18.15 34.46 15.72
CA LEU A 568 17.32 33.28 15.89
C LEU A 568 17.37 32.72 17.32
N LEU A 569 18.51 32.79 18.02
CA LEU A 569 18.58 32.42 19.43
C LEU A 569 17.68 33.31 20.28
N LYS A 570 17.68 34.61 20.03
CA LYS A 570 16.80 35.58 20.69
C LYS A 570 15.33 35.27 20.45
N ASP A 571 14.93 35.05 19.20
CA ASP A 571 13.55 34.70 18.83
C ASP A 571 13.07 33.41 19.54
N LEU A 572 13.99 32.48 19.79
CA LEU A 572 13.71 31.19 20.42
C LEU A 572 13.89 31.19 21.95
N LYS A 573 14.25 32.35 22.54
CA LYS A 573 14.50 32.54 23.97
C LYS A 573 15.64 31.66 24.49
N TYR A 574 16.78 31.75 23.83
CA TYR A 574 18.05 31.10 24.20
C TYR A 574 19.14 32.12 24.59
N GLU A 575 18.79 33.36 24.94
CA GLU A 575 19.78 34.38 25.31
C GLU A 575 20.72 33.93 26.45
#